data_AF-A0A167DUQ6-F1
#
_entry.id   AF-A0A167DUQ6-F1
#
_cell.length_a   1.000
_cell.length_b   1.000
_cell.length_c   1.000
_cell.angle_alpha   90.00
_cell.angle_beta   90.00
_cell.angle_gamma   90.00
#
_symmetry.space_group_name_H-M   'P 1'
#
loop_
_entity.id
_entity.type
_entity.pdbx_description
1 polymer ?
#
loop_
_entity_poly.entity_id
_entity_poly.type
_entity_poly.pdbx_seq_one_letter_code
_entity_poly.pdbx_strand_id
1 'polypeptide(L)'
;MKSYLKLVHMEVNRFKYILLGLMGITALCQFGAVIWWTKWWINEWVEDGLQNGASFGYGGTSGKLSFFEMIYNTQILFIAPILLSVGVLAIYVFLIWYRDWFGRDTFIYRLLTLPTARQHIYFAKVTAILLFVFGLVSFQLALLPVEEFIFNLIVPLNLREPSTLLDIIKSTQALTILTPGNFDEFLVSYGLGIMAVLAIFTAILIERSYRRIGILYAVLYLTICSLAVILPIVSLGLNVMDGYLYPNEIFVIELVMCICVVAISVWLGCRLLAKKITV
;
A
#
# COMPACT_ATOMS: atom_id res chain seq x y z
N MET A 1 17.51 7.05 -22.15
CA MET A 1 17.11 5.91 -21.30
C MET A 1 18.08 5.60 -20.16
N LYS A 2 19.41 5.52 -20.37
CA LYS A 2 20.39 5.22 -19.30
C LYS A 2 20.35 6.20 -18.10
N SER A 3 19.95 7.46 -18.31
CA SER A 3 19.85 8.47 -17.26
C SER A 3 18.65 8.28 -16.34
N TYR A 4 17.46 8.01 -16.87
CA TYR A 4 16.23 7.83 -16.09
C TYR A 4 16.33 6.62 -15.12
N LEU A 5 16.77 5.46 -15.62
CA LEU A 5 16.95 4.28 -14.77
C LEU A 5 17.99 4.50 -13.66
N LYS A 6 19.02 5.31 -13.92
CA LYS A 6 20.01 5.70 -12.91
C LYS A 6 19.40 6.58 -11.82
N LEU A 7 18.45 7.47 -12.17
CA LEU A 7 17.71 8.27 -11.19
C LEU A 7 16.80 7.39 -10.32
N VAL A 8 16.07 6.45 -10.93
CA VAL A 8 15.25 5.48 -10.17
C VAL A 8 16.12 4.65 -9.25
N HIS A 9 17.23 4.09 -9.75
CA HIS A 9 18.16 3.31 -8.96
C HIS A 9 18.73 4.11 -7.78
N MET A 10 19.03 5.40 -7.98
CA MET A 10 19.49 6.26 -6.90
C MET A 10 18.44 6.39 -5.79
N GLU A 11 17.16 6.59 -6.12
CA GLU A 11 16.10 6.67 -5.10
C GLU A 11 15.89 5.33 -4.39
N VAL A 12 15.90 4.22 -5.14
CA VAL A 12 15.83 2.86 -4.55
C VAL A 12 16.99 2.60 -3.61
N ASN A 13 18.23 2.92 -4.03
CA ASN A 13 19.42 2.70 -3.23
C ASN A 13 19.41 3.50 -1.91
N ARG A 14 18.70 4.64 -1.88
CA ARG A 14 18.54 5.47 -0.69
C ARG A 14 17.50 4.93 0.29
N PHE A 15 16.48 4.21 -0.18
CA PHE A 15 15.42 3.66 0.67
C PHE A 15 15.62 2.18 1.00
N LYS A 16 16.54 1.47 0.32
CA LYS A 16 16.70 0.02 0.43
C LYS A 16 16.85 -0.51 1.86
N TYR A 17 17.53 0.20 2.76
CA TYR A 17 17.71 -0.26 4.14
C TYR A 17 16.43 -0.15 4.96
N ILE A 18 15.65 0.92 4.71
CA ILE A 18 14.33 1.08 5.34
C ILE A 18 13.39 0.02 4.79
N LEU A 19 13.39 -0.20 3.47
CA LEU A 19 12.59 -1.25 2.82
C LEU A 19 12.92 -2.64 3.37
N LEU A 20 14.20 -3.00 3.44
CA LEU A 20 14.65 -4.29 4.00
C LEU A 20 14.31 -4.40 5.48
N GLY A 21 14.40 -3.30 6.24
CA GLY A 21 13.98 -3.26 7.64
C GLY A 21 12.49 -3.54 7.80
N LEU A 22 11.65 -2.92 6.97
CA LEU A 22 10.21 -3.17 6.94
C LEU A 22 9.90 -4.64 6.60
N MET A 23 10.52 -5.18 5.55
CA MET A 23 10.38 -6.60 5.16
C MET A 23 10.84 -7.55 6.28
N GLY A 24 11.93 -7.21 6.97
CA GLY A 24 12.42 -8.01 8.10
C GLY A 24 11.45 -8.00 9.28
N ILE A 25 10.93 -6.82 9.65
CA ILE A 25 9.97 -6.68 10.75
C ILE A 25 8.66 -7.41 10.43
N THR A 26 8.14 -7.30 9.19
CA THR A 26 6.94 -8.01 8.78
C THR A 26 7.13 -9.51 8.85
N ALA A 27 8.23 -10.02 8.30
CA ALA A 27 8.55 -11.44 8.35
C ALA A 27 8.69 -11.96 9.79
N LEU A 28 9.44 -11.27 10.63
CA LEU A 28 9.65 -11.69 12.02
C LEU A 28 8.34 -11.71 12.82
N CYS A 29 7.49 -10.70 12.63
CA CYS A 29 6.23 -10.60 13.34
C CYS A 29 5.25 -11.69 12.89
N GLN A 30 5.12 -11.91 11.59
CA GLN A 30 4.17 -12.89 11.05
C GLN A 30 4.64 -14.34 11.26
N PHE A 31 5.92 -14.65 11.04
CA PHE A 31 6.45 -15.98 11.42
C PHE A 31 6.35 -16.24 12.93
N GLY A 32 6.65 -15.23 13.75
CA GLY A 32 6.50 -15.33 15.20
C GLY A 32 5.06 -15.62 15.60
N ALA A 33 4.10 -14.95 14.97
CA ALA A 33 2.67 -15.18 15.17
C ALA A 33 2.27 -16.61 14.83
N VAL A 34 2.65 -17.11 13.65
CA VAL A 34 2.34 -18.49 13.22
C VAL A 34 2.89 -19.51 14.21
N ILE A 35 4.17 -19.39 14.59
CA ILE A 35 4.83 -20.36 15.46
C ILE A 35 4.22 -20.32 16.87
N TRP A 36 4.04 -19.12 17.43
CA TRP A 36 3.56 -18.96 18.80
C TRP A 36 2.12 -19.46 18.94
N TRP A 37 1.22 -19.03 18.06
CA TRP A 37 -0.19 -19.40 18.13
C TRP A 37 -0.40 -20.89 17.87
N THR A 38 0.26 -21.45 16.85
CA THR A 38 0.11 -22.87 16.51
C THR A 38 0.62 -23.77 17.63
N LYS A 39 1.75 -23.43 18.28
CA LYS A 39 2.26 -24.20 19.43
C LYS A 39 1.35 -24.10 20.64
N TRP A 40 0.86 -22.89 20.94
CA TRP A 40 -0.09 -22.69 22.03
C TRP A 40 -1.34 -23.54 21.83
N TRP A 41 -1.92 -23.52 20.61
CA TRP A 41 -3.09 -24.31 20.27
C TRP A 41 -2.87 -25.82 20.40
N ILE A 42 -1.73 -26.35 19.93
CA ILE A 42 -1.42 -27.79 20.05
C ILE A 42 -1.25 -28.21 21.51
N ASN A 43 -0.56 -27.41 22.32
CA ASN A 43 -0.35 -27.74 23.74
C ASN A 43 -1.68 -27.82 24.49
N GLU A 44 -2.57 -26.86 24.26
CA GLU A 44 -3.92 -26.88 24.82
C GLU A 44 -4.69 -28.14 24.38
N TRP A 45 -4.61 -28.48 23.10
CA TRP A 45 -5.27 -29.67 22.53
C TRP A 45 -4.75 -30.99 23.12
N VAL A 46 -3.45 -31.07 23.40
CA VAL A 46 -2.81 -32.24 24.04
C VAL A 46 -3.22 -32.34 25.51
N GLU A 47 -3.25 -31.23 26.24
CA GLU A 47 -3.65 -31.20 27.65
C GLU A 47 -5.12 -31.59 27.84
N ASP A 48 -6.02 -31.08 27.01
CA ASP A 48 -7.44 -31.43 27.00
C ASP A 48 -7.68 -32.90 26.61
N GLY A 49 -6.94 -33.40 25.62
CA GLY A 49 -7.02 -34.79 25.18
C GLY A 49 -6.58 -35.78 26.27
N LEU A 50 -5.60 -35.40 27.08
CA LEU A 50 -5.10 -36.21 28.21
C LEU A 50 -6.03 -36.19 29.42
N GLN A 51 -6.74 -35.09 29.67
CA GLN A 51 -7.63 -34.96 30.85
C GLN A 51 -9.05 -35.49 30.59
N ASN A 52 -9.61 -35.26 29.40
CA ASN A 52 -11.04 -35.47 29.16
C ASN A 52 -11.38 -36.65 28.23
N GLY A 53 -10.39 -37.46 27.82
CA GLY A 53 -10.64 -38.69 27.07
C GLY A 53 -11.50 -38.48 25.82
N ALA A 54 -11.05 -37.58 24.93
CA ALA A 54 -11.64 -37.25 23.64
C ALA A 54 -13.15 -36.87 23.64
N SER A 55 -13.45 -35.57 23.67
CA SER A 55 -14.64 -35.00 23.02
C SER A 55 -14.53 -33.47 22.80
N PHE A 56 -14.23 -33.12 21.55
CA PHE A 56 -14.59 -31.94 20.75
C PHE A 56 -15.12 -30.66 21.45
N GLY A 57 -14.42 -29.54 21.21
CA GLY A 57 -15.08 -28.24 21.14
C GLY A 57 -14.22 -27.01 21.33
N TYR A 58 -13.38 -26.64 20.35
CA TYR A 58 -13.17 -25.22 20.03
C TYR A 58 -12.70 -25.06 18.58
N GLY A 59 -13.54 -24.43 17.74
CA GLY A 59 -13.25 -24.10 16.34
C GLY A 59 -13.64 -25.19 15.33
N GLY A 60 -14.84 -25.08 14.75
CA GLY A 60 -15.28 -25.92 13.63
C GLY A 60 -15.80 -27.32 14.02
N THR A 61 -16.87 -27.75 13.36
CA THR A 61 -17.62 -29.01 13.54
C THR A 61 -16.81 -30.32 13.45
N SER A 62 -15.49 -30.25 13.28
CA SER A 62 -14.58 -31.39 13.08
C SER A 62 -13.32 -31.41 13.96
N GLY A 63 -13.07 -30.38 14.80
CA GLY A 63 -11.86 -30.31 15.65
C GLY A 63 -10.54 -30.24 14.86
N LYS A 64 -10.60 -29.77 13.61
CA LYS A 64 -9.46 -29.60 12.71
C LYS A 64 -9.12 -28.12 12.59
N LEU A 65 -7.84 -27.82 12.50
CA LEU A 65 -7.33 -26.48 12.39
C LEU A 65 -6.95 -26.19 10.94
N SER A 66 -7.53 -25.12 10.39
CA SER A 66 -7.14 -24.56 9.09
C SER A 66 -6.16 -23.39 9.28
N PHE A 67 -5.27 -23.18 8.31
CA PHE A 67 -4.38 -22.02 8.32
C PHE A 67 -5.15 -20.70 8.23
N PHE A 68 -6.30 -20.71 7.54
CA PHE A 68 -7.26 -19.61 7.53
C PHE A 68 -7.71 -19.20 8.94
N GLU A 69 -8.14 -20.17 9.76
CA GLU A 69 -8.65 -19.92 11.10
C GLU A 69 -7.54 -19.43 12.05
N MET A 70 -6.32 -19.93 11.87
CA MET A 70 -5.15 -19.42 12.60
C MET A 70 -4.88 -17.93 12.31
N ILE A 71 -4.87 -17.54 11.03
CA ILE A 71 -4.66 -16.13 10.66
C ILE A 71 -5.81 -15.27 11.16
N TYR A 72 -7.05 -15.74 11.04
CA TYR A 72 -8.22 -15.03 11.55
C TYR A 72 -8.11 -14.75 13.06
N ASN A 73 -7.65 -15.72 13.85
CA ASN A 73 -7.44 -15.53 15.29
C ASN A 73 -6.21 -14.68 15.62
N THR A 74 -5.24 -14.58 14.72
CA THR A 74 -3.97 -13.84 14.92
C THR A 74 -3.91 -12.53 14.12
N GLN A 75 -5.07 -12.01 13.71
CA GLN A 75 -5.20 -10.85 12.81
C GLN A 75 -4.38 -9.63 13.23
N ILE A 76 -4.30 -9.33 14.53
CA ILE A 76 -3.59 -8.13 15.01
C ILE A 76 -2.09 -8.18 14.68
N LEU A 77 -1.45 -9.34 14.90
CA LEU A 77 -0.02 -9.51 14.64
C LEU A 77 0.28 -9.57 13.13
N PHE A 78 -0.70 -9.93 12.31
CA PHE A 78 -0.60 -9.87 10.85
C PHE A 78 -0.80 -8.45 10.31
N ILE A 79 -1.80 -7.72 10.80
CA ILE A 79 -2.18 -6.38 10.33
C ILE A 79 -1.18 -5.32 10.80
N ALA A 80 -0.70 -5.39 12.04
CA ALA A 80 0.17 -4.36 12.62
C ALA A 80 1.43 -4.06 11.78
N PRO A 81 2.25 -5.06 11.36
CA PRO A 81 3.44 -4.79 10.56
C PRO A 81 3.11 -4.33 9.13
N ILE A 82 1.97 -4.76 8.58
CA ILE A 82 1.46 -4.29 7.28
C ILE A 82 1.11 -2.79 7.37
N LEU A 83 0.35 -2.40 8.40
CA LEU A 83 -0.07 -1.02 8.60
C LEU A 83 1.12 -0.11 8.92
N LEU A 84 2.11 -0.60 9.68
CA LEU A 84 3.39 0.08 9.88
C LEU A 84 4.07 0.35 8.54
N SER A 85 4.15 -0.66 7.67
CA SER A 85 4.75 -0.53 6.34
C SER A 85 4.05 0.52 5.47
N VAL A 86 2.71 0.50 5.46
CA VAL A 86 1.89 1.52 4.77
C VAL A 86 2.14 2.92 5.34
N GLY A 87 2.16 3.05 6.66
CA GLY A 87 2.42 4.33 7.34
C GLY A 87 3.80 4.90 7.02
N VAL A 88 4.84 4.07 7.03
CA VAL A 88 6.21 4.48 6.67
C VAL A 88 6.29 4.90 5.20
N LEU A 89 5.63 4.19 4.29
CA LEU A 89 5.56 4.59 2.88
C LEU A 89 4.81 5.92 2.71
N ALA A 90 3.68 6.11 3.39
CA ALA A 90 2.91 7.35 3.34
C ALA A 90 3.75 8.56 3.80
N ILE A 91 4.52 8.40 4.88
CA ILE A 91 5.47 9.43 5.33
C ILE A 91 6.57 9.63 4.28
N TYR A 92 7.05 8.55 3.67
CA TYR A 92 8.12 8.61 2.67
C TYR A 92 7.72 9.37 1.40
N VAL A 93 6.43 9.37 1.01
CA VAL A 93 5.88 10.20 -0.08
C VAL A 93 6.25 11.67 0.09
N PHE A 94 6.26 12.17 1.33
CA PHE A 94 6.70 13.53 1.64
C PHE A 94 8.23 13.61 1.70
N LEU A 95 8.87 12.71 2.46
CA LEU A 95 10.32 12.75 2.71
C LEU A 95 11.15 12.67 1.44
N ILE A 96 10.70 11.95 0.40
CA ILE A 96 11.43 11.83 -0.88
C ILE A 96 11.64 13.18 -1.55
N TRP A 97 10.72 14.14 -1.35
CA TRP A 97 10.88 15.51 -1.81
C TRP A 97 11.63 16.35 -0.77
N TYR A 98 11.14 16.43 0.47
CA TYR A 98 11.72 17.32 1.49
C TYR A 98 13.21 17.08 1.73
N ARG A 99 13.67 15.83 1.69
CA ARG A 99 15.09 15.49 1.86
C ARG A 99 15.98 16.10 0.78
N ASP A 100 15.51 16.13 -0.47
CA ASP A 100 16.30 16.70 -1.57
C ASP A 100 16.45 18.22 -1.48
N TRP A 101 15.53 18.88 -0.76
CA TRP A 101 15.56 20.31 -0.44
C TRP A 101 16.31 20.63 0.86
N PHE A 102 16.52 19.65 1.75
CA PHE A 102 17.11 19.86 3.08
C PHE A 102 18.63 19.66 3.05
N GLY A 103 19.39 20.76 3.09
CA GLY A 103 20.87 20.74 3.16
C GLY A 103 21.53 22.08 2.81
N ARG A 104 22.80 22.26 3.22
CA ARG A 104 23.60 23.48 2.98
C ARG A 104 23.94 23.68 1.49
N ASP A 105 24.08 22.58 0.75
CA ASP A 105 24.13 22.50 -0.71
C ASP A 105 22.95 21.65 -1.20
N THR A 106 21.81 22.27 -1.53
CA THR A 106 20.58 21.49 -1.79
C THR A 106 20.81 20.54 -2.98
N PHE A 107 20.67 19.24 -2.72
CA PHE A 107 20.93 18.17 -3.68
C PHE A 107 20.11 18.34 -4.96
N ILE A 108 18.90 18.92 -4.84
CA ILE A 108 18.04 19.21 -5.97
C ILE A 108 18.65 20.15 -7.02
N TYR A 109 19.47 21.13 -6.64
CA TYR A 109 20.11 22.01 -7.63
C TYR A 109 21.11 21.24 -8.48
N ARG A 110 21.86 20.29 -7.88
CA ARG A 110 22.72 19.37 -8.65
C ARG A 110 21.91 18.44 -9.55
N LEU A 111 20.75 18.01 -9.10
CA LEU A 111 19.86 17.17 -9.91
C LEU A 111 19.25 17.94 -11.09
N LEU A 112 18.94 19.22 -10.90
CA LEU A 112 18.36 20.10 -11.91
C LEU A 112 19.38 20.62 -12.94
N THR A 113 20.69 20.59 -12.62
CA THR A 113 21.78 20.94 -13.55
C THR A 113 22.26 19.75 -14.38
N LEU A 114 21.79 18.53 -14.11
CA LEU A 114 22.08 17.38 -14.95
C LEU A 114 21.57 17.61 -16.39
N PRO A 115 22.29 17.16 -17.43
CA PRO A 115 21.88 17.25 -18.83
C PRO A 115 20.79 16.21 -19.14
N THR A 116 19.71 16.25 -18.38
CA THR A 116 18.57 15.34 -18.46
C THR A 116 17.28 16.14 -18.34
N ALA A 117 16.24 15.77 -19.07
CA ALA A 117 14.96 16.45 -18.97
C ALA A 117 14.47 16.43 -17.51
N ARG A 118 14.13 17.61 -16.98
CA ARG A 118 13.71 17.79 -15.57
C ARG A 118 12.48 16.95 -15.21
N GLN A 119 11.66 16.62 -16.19
CA GLN A 119 10.51 15.71 -16.06
C GLN A 119 10.92 14.30 -15.63
N HIS A 120 12.11 13.81 -16.01
CA HIS A 120 12.59 12.50 -15.59
C HIS A 120 12.82 12.40 -14.09
N ILE A 121 13.08 13.52 -13.40
CA ILE A 121 13.20 13.56 -11.94
C ILE A 121 11.84 13.25 -11.30
N TYR A 122 10.77 13.87 -11.81
CA TYR A 122 9.41 13.64 -11.34
C TYR A 122 9.01 12.18 -11.51
N PHE A 123 9.12 11.65 -12.73
CA PHE A 123 8.78 10.27 -13.02
C PHE A 123 9.66 9.28 -12.26
N ALA A 124 10.95 9.58 -12.03
CA ALA A 124 11.81 8.69 -11.26
C ALA A 124 11.34 8.52 -9.81
N LYS A 125 10.87 9.60 -9.18
CA LYS A 125 10.31 9.54 -7.82
C LYS A 125 9.00 8.78 -7.76
N VAL A 126 8.10 9.01 -8.73
CA VAL A 126 6.82 8.28 -8.81
C VAL A 126 7.08 6.79 -8.97
N THR A 127 7.95 6.42 -9.91
CA THR A 127 8.32 5.02 -10.15
C THR A 127 9.03 4.40 -8.95
N ALA A 128 9.86 5.14 -8.22
CA ALA A 128 10.48 4.63 -7.00
C ALA A 128 9.43 4.27 -5.94
N ILE A 129 8.44 5.13 -5.70
CA ILE A 129 7.35 4.83 -4.75
C ILE A 129 6.55 3.62 -5.21
N LEU A 130 6.21 3.55 -6.50
CA LEU A 130 5.51 2.39 -7.05
C LEU A 130 6.28 1.09 -6.84
N LEU A 131 7.61 1.10 -7.07
CA LEU A 131 8.46 -0.05 -6.82
C LEU A 131 8.49 -0.44 -5.34
N PHE A 132 8.44 0.52 -4.41
CA PHE A 132 8.39 0.20 -2.99
C PHE A 132 7.05 -0.40 -2.57
N VAL A 133 5.94 0.15 -3.05
CA VAL A 133 4.60 -0.38 -2.80
C VAL A 133 4.48 -1.81 -3.36
N PHE A 134 4.74 -1.99 -4.65
CA PHE A 134 4.64 -3.31 -5.27
C PHE A 134 5.68 -4.29 -4.72
N GLY A 135 6.86 -3.82 -4.34
CA GLY A 135 7.89 -4.64 -3.70
C GLY A 135 7.43 -5.20 -2.35
N LEU A 136 6.80 -4.38 -1.50
CA LEU A 136 6.26 -4.82 -0.22
C LEU A 136 5.04 -5.73 -0.39
N VAL A 137 4.13 -5.41 -1.30
CA VAL A 137 2.95 -6.27 -1.58
C VAL A 137 3.39 -7.63 -2.12
N SER A 138 4.33 -7.65 -3.06
CA SER A 138 4.87 -8.91 -3.62
C SER A 138 5.58 -9.73 -2.55
N PHE A 139 6.34 -9.07 -1.67
CA PHE A 139 6.98 -9.74 -0.53
C PHE A 139 5.94 -10.33 0.43
N GLN A 140 4.89 -9.59 0.77
CA GLN A 140 3.80 -10.05 1.63
C GLN A 140 3.09 -11.28 1.04
N LEU A 141 2.81 -11.26 -0.27
CA LEU A 141 2.22 -12.41 -0.98
C LEU A 141 3.14 -13.64 -1.00
N ALA A 142 4.45 -13.42 -1.21
CA ALA A 142 5.43 -14.51 -1.21
C ALA A 142 5.63 -15.12 0.19
N LEU A 143 5.30 -14.38 1.25
CA LEU A 143 5.45 -14.82 2.64
C LEU A 143 4.36 -15.83 3.04
N LEU A 144 3.12 -15.63 2.57
CA LEU A 144 1.98 -16.51 2.86
C LEU A 144 2.23 -18.01 2.58
N PRO A 145 2.72 -18.45 1.39
CA PRO A 145 2.97 -19.87 1.17
C PRO A 145 4.11 -20.43 2.03
N VAL A 146 5.08 -19.58 2.43
CA VAL A 146 6.15 -19.97 3.35
C VAL A 146 5.60 -20.19 4.76
N GLU A 147 4.68 -19.34 5.20
CA GLU A 147 3.98 -19.49 6.49
C GLU A 147 3.07 -20.69 6.52
N GLU A 148 2.33 -20.93 5.43
CA GLU A 148 1.50 -22.12 5.29
C GLU A 148 2.38 -23.39 5.37
N PHE A 149 3.56 -23.37 4.75
CA PHE A 149 4.53 -24.46 4.87
C PHE A 149 5.00 -24.66 6.32
N ILE A 150 5.32 -23.59 7.06
CA ILE A 150 5.73 -23.67 8.48
C ILE A 150 4.59 -24.21 9.35
N PHE A 151 3.37 -23.72 9.16
CA PHE A 151 2.18 -24.23 9.83
C PHE A 151 2.01 -25.73 9.56
N ASN A 152 2.21 -26.14 8.32
CA ASN A 152 2.17 -27.52 7.87
C ASN A 152 3.32 -28.40 8.41
N LEU A 153 4.39 -27.82 8.95
CA LEU A 153 5.42 -28.58 9.65
C LEU A 153 5.07 -28.79 11.13
N ILE A 154 4.31 -27.87 11.73
CA ILE A 154 3.98 -27.90 13.16
C ILE A 154 2.71 -28.73 13.42
N VAL A 155 1.68 -28.59 12.60
CA VAL A 155 0.37 -29.26 12.81
C VAL A 155 0.39 -30.67 12.22
N PRO A 156 0.03 -31.73 12.98
CA PRO A 156 -0.09 -33.09 12.44
C PRO A 156 -1.15 -33.21 11.34
N LEU A 157 -0.94 -34.09 10.36
CA LEU A 157 -1.86 -34.28 9.21
C LEU A 157 -3.30 -34.60 9.62
N ASN A 158 -3.48 -35.30 10.75
CA ASN A 158 -4.81 -35.72 11.23
C ASN A 158 -5.65 -34.55 11.76
N LEU A 159 -5.01 -33.44 12.13
CA LEU A 159 -5.63 -32.25 12.72
C LEU A 159 -5.71 -31.09 11.74
N ARG A 160 -5.31 -31.30 10.48
CA ARG A 160 -5.25 -30.25 9.48
C ARG A 160 -6.45 -30.27 8.56
N GLU A 161 -6.98 -29.08 8.29
CA GLU A 161 -7.90 -28.85 7.18
C GLU A 161 -7.20 -28.02 6.08
N PRO A 162 -7.26 -28.43 4.81
CA PRO A 162 -6.66 -27.67 3.72
C PRO A 162 -7.40 -26.35 3.52
N SER A 163 -6.65 -25.27 3.29
CA SER A 163 -7.18 -23.93 3.01
C SER A 163 -6.64 -23.42 1.68
N THR A 164 -7.48 -22.78 0.88
CA THR A 164 -7.06 -22.18 -0.39
C THR A 164 -6.39 -20.83 -0.14
N LEU A 165 -5.41 -20.44 -0.97
CA LEU A 165 -4.80 -19.10 -0.92
C LEU A 165 -5.82 -17.95 -0.98
N LEU A 166 -6.91 -18.12 -1.72
CA LEU A 166 -7.99 -17.12 -1.78
C LEU A 166 -8.73 -16.96 -0.44
N ASP A 167 -8.93 -18.06 0.28
CA ASP A 167 -9.56 -18.03 1.61
C ASP A 167 -8.63 -17.35 2.61
N ILE A 168 -7.33 -17.67 2.53
CA ILE A 168 -6.27 -17.05 3.33
C ILE A 168 -6.20 -15.53 3.13
N ILE A 169 -6.27 -15.05 1.89
CA ILE A 169 -6.27 -13.60 1.60
C ILE A 169 -7.50 -12.93 2.20
N LYS A 170 -8.67 -13.58 2.11
CA LYS A 170 -9.93 -13.06 2.67
C LYS A 170 -10.00 -13.12 4.19
N SER A 171 -9.09 -13.83 4.85
CA SER A 171 -9.05 -13.96 6.31
C SER A 171 -8.78 -12.65 7.02
N THR A 172 -8.13 -11.69 6.35
CA THR A 172 -7.69 -10.43 6.95
C THR A 172 -8.06 -9.26 6.06
N GLN A 173 -8.73 -8.24 6.62
CA GLN A 173 -9.14 -7.05 5.88
C GLN A 173 -7.96 -6.35 5.17
N ALA A 174 -6.79 -6.29 5.83
CA ALA A 174 -5.59 -5.70 5.24
C ALA A 174 -5.10 -6.45 3.99
N LEU A 175 -5.15 -7.79 3.99
CA LEU A 175 -4.79 -8.61 2.83
C LEU A 175 -5.81 -8.43 1.71
N THR A 176 -7.11 -8.40 2.03
CA THR A 176 -8.16 -8.14 1.03
C THR A 176 -7.98 -6.79 0.33
N ILE A 177 -7.62 -5.73 1.05
CA ILE A 177 -7.41 -4.39 0.47
C ILE A 177 -6.15 -4.35 -0.39
N LEU A 178 -5.07 -4.98 0.06
CA LEU A 178 -3.79 -5.01 -0.67
C LEU A 178 -3.84 -5.93 -1.89
N THR A 179 -4.59 -7.02 -1.81
CA THR A 179 -4.70 -8.04 -2.86
C THR A 179 -6.16 -8.23 -3.26
N PRO A 180 -6.72 -7.27 -4.02
CA PRO A 180 -8.07 -7.39 -4.53
C PRO A 180 -8.20 -8.63 -5.41
N GLY A 181 -9.33 -9.32 -5.28
CA GLY A 181 -9.57 -10.57 -6.00
C GLY A 181 -9.86 -10.37 -7.49
N ASN A 182 -10.28 -9.16 -7.87
CA ASN A 182 -10.69 -8.80 -9.22
C ASN A 182 -9.75 -7.74 -9.83
N PHE A 183 -9.57 -7.80 -11.15
CA PHE A 183 -8.75 -6.83 -11.88
C PHE A 183 -9.31 -5.40 -11.80
N ASP A 184 -10.63 -5.25 -11.78
CA ASP A 184 -11.27 -3.94 -11.70
C ASP A 184 -11.04 -3.28 -10.33
N GLU A 185 -11.19 -4.05 -9.25
CA GLU A 185 -10.88 -3.60 -7.88
C GLU A 185 -9.40 -3.26 -7.72
N PHE A 186 -8.50 -4.02 -8.35
CA PHE A 186 -7.08 -3.71 -8.43
C PHE A 186 -6.83 -2.35 -9.07
N LEU A 187 -7.44 -2.11 -10.23
CA LEU A 187 -7.24 -0.88 -10.99
C LEU A 187 -7.77 0.34 -10.24
N VAL A 188 -8.90 0.22 -9.55
CA VAL A 188 -9.47 1.30 -8.73
C VAL A 188 -8.63 1.55 -7.47
N SER A 189 -8.33 0.52 -6.68
CA SER A 189 -7.59 0.66 -5.42
C SER A 189 -6.19 1.24 -5.63
N TYR A 190 -5.41 0.63 -6.52
CA TYR A 190 -4.05 1.12 -6.82
C TYR A 190 -4.07 2.40 -7.65
N GLY A 191 -5.05 2.59 -8.53
CA GLY A 191 -5.22 3.82 -9.31
C GLY A 191 -5.47 5.04 -8.41
N LEU A 192 -6.34 4.92 -7.42
CA LEU A 192 -6.58 5.96 -6.41
C LEU A 192 -5.32 6.24 -5.58
N GLY A 193 -4.59 5.21 -5.17
CA GLY A 193 -3.31 5.35 -4.48
C GLY A 193 -2.27 6.12 -5.31
N ILE A 194 -2.12 5.78 -6.58
CA ILE A 194 -1.22 6.48 -7.52
C ILE A 194 -1.64 7.93 -7.71
N MET A 195 -2.93 8.18 -7.89
CA MET A 195 -3.47 9.53 -8.03
C MET A 195 -3.18 10.37 -6.78
N ALA A 196 -3.39 9.81 -5.59
CA ALA A 196 -3.08 10.48 -4.33
C ALA A 196 -1.59 10.84 -4.24
N VAL A 197 -0.69 9.91 -4.61
CA VAL A 197 0.75 10.17 -4.66
C VAL A 197 1.09 11.29 -5.64
N LEU A 198 0.51 11.28 -6.84
CA LEU A 198 0.72 12.30 -7.86
C LEU A 198 0.22 13.68 -7.38
N ALA A 199 -0.96 13.74 -6.76
CA ALA A 199 -1.54 14.95 -6.21
C ALA A 199 -0.73 15.51 -5.02
N ILE A 200 -0.20 14.64 -4.15
CA ILE A 200 0.69 15.06 -3.06
C ILE A 200 2.00 15.60 -3.65
N PHE A 201 2.58 14.93 -4.65
CA PHE A 201 3.81 15.38 -5.29
C PHE A 201 3.65 16.76 -5.95
N THR A 202 2.54 17.00 -6.63
CA THR A 202 2.26 18.31 -7.22
C THR A 202 2.01 19.37 -6.17
N ALA A 203 1.30 19.05 -5.09
CA ALA A 203 1.10 19.95 -3.96
C ALA A 203 2.44 20.39 -3.34
N ILE A 204 3.36 19.45 -3.09
CA ILE A 204 4.70 19.74 -2.58
C ILE A 204 5.49 20.65 -3.54
N LEU A 205 5.39 20.40 -4.85
CA LEU A 205 6.03 21.25 -5.86
C LEU A 205 5.42 22.67 -5.91
N ILE A 206 4.11 22.80 -5.72
CA ILE A 206 3.42 24.09 -5.64
C ILE A 206 3.89 24.86 -4.41
N GLU A 207 3.92 24.22 -3.25
CA GLU A 207 4.42 24.79 -1.99
C GLU A 207 5.80 25.43 -2.22
N ARG A 208 6.73 24.67 -2.81
CA ARG A 208 8.10 25.12 -3.03
C ARG A 208 8.21 26.19 -4.11
N SER A 209 7.40 26.13 -5.16
CA SER A 209 7.45 27.09 -6.27
C SER A 209 6.91 28.48 -5.91
N TYR A 210 6.13 28.61 -4.84
CA TYR A 210 5.48 29.86 -4.41
C TYR A 210 5.80 30.27 -2.96
N ARG A 211 6.78 29.59 -2.32
CA ARG A 211 7.29 29.89 -0.98
C ARG A 211 6.14 29.98 0.06
N ARG A 212 6.02 31.09 0.79
CA ARG A 212 5.03 31.29 1.87
C ARG A 212 3.57 31.21 1.40
N ILE A 213 3.26 31.73 0.20
CA ILE A 213 1.91 31.66 -0.38
C ILE A 213 1.66 30.28 -1.01
N GLY A 214 2.71 29.54 -1.30
CA GLY A 214 2.62 28.20 -1.88
C GLY A 214 1.88 27.19 -1.00
N ILE A 215 1.96 27.31 0.33
CA ILE A 215 1.21 26.43 1.24
C ILE A 215 -0.30 26.58 1.01
N LEU A 216 -0.79 27.81 0.87
CA LEU A 216 -2.20 28.07 0.60
C LEU A 216 -2.63 27.45 -0.74
N TYR A 217 -1.83 27.62 -1.79
CA TYR A 217 -2.12 27.04 -3.10
C TYR A 217 -2.04 25.50 -3.10
N ALA A 218 -1.13 24.91 -2.33
CA ALA A 218 -1.00 23.47 -2.21
C ALA A 218 -2.22 22.86 -1.51
N VAL A 219 -2.68 23.47 -0.40
CA VAL A 219 -3.89 23.05 0.30
C VAL A 219 -5.12 23.21 -0.60
N LEU A 220 -5.28 24.37 -1.24
CA LEU A 220 -6.39 24.62 -2.16
C LEU A 220 -6.41 23.62 -3.34
N TYR A 221 -5.24 23.27 -3.86
CA TYR A 221 -5.14 22.28 -4.93
C TYR A 221 -5.54 20.88 -4.44
N LEU A 222 -5.08 20.44 -3.26
CA LEU A 222 -5.47 19.15 -2.69
C LEU A 222 -6.96 19.10 -2.38
N THR A 223 -7.56 20.18 -1.88
CA THR A 223 -9.01 20.23 -1.62
C THR A 223 -9.82 20.18 -2.91
N ILE A 224 -9.37 20.83 -3.99
CA ILE A 224 -10.02 20.70 -5.30
C ILE A 224 -9.92 19.26 -5.82
N CYS A 225 -8.75 18.62 -5.69
CA CYS A 225 -8.57 17.23 -6.14
C CYS A 225 -9.45 16.26 -5.33
N SER A 226 -9.54 16.43 -4.01
CA SER A 226 -10.39 15.57 -3.18
C SER A 226 -11.87 15.79 -3.48
N LEU A 227 -12.31 17.04 -3.64
CA LEU A 227 -13.68 17.36 -4.04
C LEU A 227 -14.01 16.78 -5.42
N ALA A 228 -13.09 16.86 -6.38
CA ALA A 228 -13.29 16.32 -7.73
C ALA A 228 -13.56 14.80 -7.73
N VAL A 229 -12.97 14.05 -6.79
CA VAL A 229 -13.18 12.61 -6.65
C VAL A 229 -14.41 12.29 -5.79
N ILE A 230 -14.66 13.05 -4.72
CA ILE A 230 -15.76 12.78 -3.77
C ILE A 230 -17.11 13.25 -4.32
N LEU A 231 -17.16 14.36 -5.07
CA LEU A 231 -18.41 14.96 -5.56
C LEU A 231 -19.26 13.98 -6.37
N PRO A 232 -18.76 13.28 -7.40
CA PRO A 232 -19.57 12.32 -8.16
C PRO A 232 -20.23 11.26 -7.26
N ILE A 233 -19.52 10.76 -6.26
CA ILE A 233 -20.00 9.72 -5.35
C ILE A 233 -21.11 10.26 -4.44
N VAL A 234 -20.92 11.46 -3.88
CA VAL A 234 -21.83 12.04 -2.87
C VAL A 234 -23.03 12.74 -3.50
N SER A 235 -22.83 13.50 -4.58
CA SER A 235 -23.88 14.34 -5.17
C SER A 235 -24.73 13.63 -6.22
N LEU A 236 -24.17 12.66 -6.95
CA LEU A 236 -24.89 11.89 -7.97
C LEU A 236 -25.36 10.53 -7.44
N GLY A 237 -24.73 10.04 -6.36
CA GLY A 237 -25.29 9.10 -5.39
C GLY A 237 -25.69 7.71 -5.89
N LEU A 238 -24.99 6.67 -5.40
CA LEU A 238 -25.49 5.29 -5.30
C LEU A 238 -26.52 5.11 -4.15
N ASN A 239 -26.63 6.09 -3.24
CA ASN A 239 -27.43 6.03 -2.00
C ASN A 239 -28.62 7.00 -1.98
N VAL A 240 -28.85 7.74 -3.06
CA VAL A 240 -30.02 8.61 -3.20
C VAL A 240 -31.10 7.78 -3.89
N MET A 241 -32.20 7.51 -3.19
CA MET A 241 -33.32 6.67 -3.68
C MET A 241 -33.95 7.21 -4.99
N ASP A 242 -33.72 8.50 -5.30
CA ASP A 242 -34.16 9.20 -6.52
C ASP A 242 -32.97 9.60 -7.42
N GLY A 243 -31.99 8.72 -7.60
CA GLY A 243 -30.85 8.96 -8.49
C GLY A 243 -31.28 9.11 -9.96
N TYR A 244 -30.94 10.24 -10.59
CA TYR A 244 -31.25 10.51 -12.00
C TYR A 244 -30.39 9.71 -12.99
N LEU A 245 -29.20 9.26 -12.56
CA LEU A 245 -28.21 8.56 -13.38
C LEU A 245 -28.07 7.11 -12.95
N TYR A 246 -27.80 6.23 -13.92
CA TYR A 246 -27.54 4.82 -13.62
C TYR A 246 -26.19 4.64 -12.91
N PRO A 247 -26.04 3.61 -12.04
CA PRO A 247 -24.77 3.30 -11.38
C PRO A 247 -23.56 3.23 -12.31
N ASN A 248 -23.75 2.66 -13.51
CA ASN A 248 -22.69 2.56 -14.52
C ASN A 248 -22.28 3.92 -15.09
N GLU A 249 -23.23 4.86 -15.24
CA GLU A 249 -22.94 6.21 -15.72
C GLU A 249 -22.16 7.01 -14.67
N ILE A 250 -22.54 6.87 -13.39
CA ILE A 250 -21.82 7.47 -12.26
C ILE A 250 -20.38 6.94 -12.22
N PHE A 251 -20.18 5.63 -12.38
CA PHE A 251 -18.86 5.02 -12.43
C PHE A 251 -17.99 5.57 -13.59
N VAL A 252 -18.57 5.74 -14.79
CA VAL A 252 -17.85 6.33 -15.93
C VAL A 252 -17.47 7.79 -15.65
N ILE A 253 -18.37 8.58 -15.07
CA ILE A 253 -18.09 9.97 -14.68
C ILE A 253 -16.95 10.02 -13.66
N GLU A 254 -16.99 9.17 -12.64
CA GLU A 254 -15.94 9.06 -11.62
C GLU A 254 -14.59 8.71 -12.25
N LEU A 255 -14.56 7.74 -13.16
CA LEU A 255 -13.36 7.32 -13.87
C LEU A 255 -12.78 8.46 -14.72
N VAL A 256 -13.63 9.21 -15.44
CA VAL A 256 -13.20 10.39 -16.20
C VAL A 256 -12.63 11.47 -15.30
N MET A 257 -13.27 11.75 -14.15
CA MET A 257 -12.77 12.71 -13.17
C MET A 257 -11.40 12.29 -12.61
N CYS A 258 -11.24 11.00 -12.30
CA CYS A 258 -9.98 10.41 -11.87
C CYS A 258 -8.86 10.62 -12.89
N ILE A 259 -9.12 10.33 -14.17
CA ILE A 259 -8.16 10.54 -15.27
C ILE A 259 -7.80 12.02 -15.40
N CYS A 260 -8.79 12.91 -15.33
CA CYS A 260 -8.57 14.36 -15.38
C CYS A 260 -7.65 14.84 -14.25
N VAL A 261 -7.89 14.40 -13.01
CA VAL A 261 -7.03 14.73 -11.86
C VAL A 261 -5.61 14.24 -12.10
N VAL A 262 -5.41 13.01 -12.56
CA VAL A 262 -4.08 12.46 -12.88
C VAL A 262 -3.39 13.28 -13.96
N ALA A 263 -4.08 13.57 -15.07
CA ALA A 263 -3.52 14.31 -16.20
C ALA A 263 -3.11 15.74 -15.79
N ILE A 264 -3.97 16.45 -15.06
CA ILE A 264 -3.70 17.80 -14.55
C ILE A 264 -2.53 17.76 -13.58
N SER A 265 -2.48 16.76 -12.69
CA SER A 265 -1.39 16.59 -11.73
C SER A 265 -0.05 16.41 -12.44
N VAL A 266 0.04 15.44 -13.35
CA VAL A 266 1.28 15.18 -14.10
C VAL A 266 1.71 16.42 -14.90
N TRP A 267 0.76 17.09 -15.57
CA TRP A 267 1.05 18.29 -16.35
C TRP A 267 1.56 19.44 -15.48
N LEU A 268 0.90 19.73 -14.36
CA LEU A 268 1.32 20.77 -13.42
C LEU A 268 2.69 20.45 -12.81
N GLY A 269 2.90 19.21 -12.34
CA GLY A 269 4.17 18.77 -11.78
C GLY A 269 5.34 18.95 -12.76
N CYS A 270 5.14 18.51 -14.00
CA CYS A 270 6.13 18.69 -15.07
C CYS A 270 6.39 20.16 -15.40
N ARG A 271 5.33 20.99 -15.47
CA ARG A 271 5.44 22.41 -15.78
C ARG A 271 6.16 23.20 -14.68
N LEU A 272 5.89 22.91 -13.41
CA LEU A 272 6.52 23.58 -12.26
C LEU A 272 8.03 23.33 -12.23
N LEU A 273 8.46 22.08 -12.44
CA LEU A 273 9.87 21.71 -12.54
C LEU A 273 10.57 22.32 -13.77
N ALA A 274 9.87 22.41 -14.89
CA ALA A 274 10.44 22.96 -16.12
C ALA A 274 10.63 24.48 -16.08
N LYS A 275 9.60 25.22 -15.61
CA LYS A 275 9.55 26.68 -15.79
C LYS A 275 9.79 27.51 -14.54
N LYS A 276 9.52 27.00 -13.34
CA LYS A 276 9.39 27.84 -12.14
C LYS A 276 10.41 27.55 -11.05
N ILE A 277 10.94 26.33 -11.01
CA ILE A 277 12.10 26.01 -10.17
C ILE A 277 13.36 26.39 -10.98
N THR A 278 13.71 27.68 -10.91
CA THR A 278 14.98 28.20 -11.44
C THR A 278 16.00 28.22 -10.31
N VAL A 279 17.20 27.69 -10.61
CA VAL A 279 18.42 27.85 -9.80
C VAL A 279 18.73 29.34 -9.69
#